data_AF-A0A8T1XWC7-F1
#
_entry.id   AF-A0A8T1XWC7-F1
#
_cell.length_a   1.000
_cell.length_b   1.000
_cell.length_c   1.000
_cell.angle_alpha   90.00
_cell.angle_beta   90.00
_cell.angle_gamma   90.00
#
_symmetry.space_group_name_H-M   'P 1'
#
loop_
_entity.id
_entity.type
_entity.pdbx_description
1 polymer ?
#
loop_
_entity_poly.entity_id
_entity_poly.type
_entity_poly.pdbx_seq_one_letter_code
_entity_poly.pdbx_strand_id
1 'polypeptide(L)'
;MLRKLLKLRSKAYYFLKIKIGNGDDTFFCWDPWTPFGPLIHYFGTNGPTLLGIPLFSTVKDQTTSTGWNLSPARSEKQTLLYAYITTINLSLSSDKAVWMIDEVTQRSFCSRNVWNKIRDPKPLVPWYQLVWHKARIPKHAFTVWLFILNRNPTLDRLVRWGCDVEKTCLLCGEEEESRDHLFFQCSYSAGIWKNIVAILTPLVAPSHWESTIIWLNSASLSKDTFLALLQAWHACIYEVWSERNRRYHSGKTLPPSSVYRNVLNACTNRAQSLVLHNPDRLSLLRCWESH
;
A
#
# COMPACT_ATOMS: atom_id res chain seq x y z
N MET A 1 3.57 5.81 -5.44
CA MET A 1 2.12 5.97 -5.70
C MET A 1 1.86 6.37 -7.15
N LEU A 2 2.57 7.39 -7.67
CA LEU A 2 2.43 7.86 -9.05
C LEU A 2 2.55 6.76 -10.13
N ARG A 3 3.55 5.87 -10.06
CA ARG A 3 3.69 4.76 -11.02
C ARG A 3 2.48 3.80 -11.07
N LYS A 4 1.76 3.63 -9.96
CA LYS A 4 0.52 2.83 -9.93
C LYS A 4 -0.65 3.59 -10.55
N LEU A 5 -0.71 4.91 -10.35
CA LEU A 5 -1.71 5.76 -11.03
C LEU A 5 -1.53 5.77 -12.54
N LEU A 6 -0.30 5.70 -13.05
CA LEU A 6 -0.04 5.59 -14.49
C LEU A 6 -0.62 4.30 -15.09
N LYS A 7 -0.57 3.18 -14.35
CA LYS A 7 -1.25 1.93 -14.78
C LYS A 7 -2.77 2.05 -14.75
N LEU A 8 -3.31 3.01 -14.00
CA LEU A 8 -4.72 3.34 -13.91
C LEU A 8 -5.04 4.63 -14.66
N ARG A 9 -4.25 4.98 -15.69
CA ARG A 9 -4.41 6.23 -16.46
C ARG A 9 -5.84 6.41 -16.94
N SER A 10 -6.48 5.35 -17.45
CA SER A 10 -7.89 5.39 -17.88
C SER A 10 -8.85 5.87 -16.79
N LYS A 11 -8.59 5.54 -15.52
CA LYS A 11 -9.38 6.04 -14.38
C LYS A 11 -8.92 7.41 -13.90
N ALA A 12 -7.61 7.65 -13.86
CA ALA A 12 -7.03 8.91 -13.43
C ALA A 12 -7.39 10.08 -14.36
N TYR A 13 -7.61 9.77 -15.64
CA TYR A 13 -7.93 10.73 -16.68
C TYR A 13 -9.26 11.46 -16.43
N TYR A 14 -10.23 10.85 -15.78
CA TYR A 14 -11.49 11.51 -15.39
C TYR A 14 -11.31 12.67 -14.38
N PHE A 15 -10.17 12.69 -13.68
CA PHE A 15 -9.84 13.77 -12.74
C PHE A 15 -9.03 14.88 -13.39
N LEU A 16 -8.64 14.74 -14.67
CA LEU A 16 -7.93 15.76 -15.43
C LEU A 16 -8.94 16.53 -16.28
N LYS A 17 -8.94 17.86 -16.19
CA LYS A 17 -9.62 18.73 -17.15
C LYS A 17 -8.66 19.77 -17.68
N ILE A 18 -8.89 20.25 -18.90
CA ILE A 18 -8.15 21.40 -19.44
C ILE A 18 -9.07 22.61 -19.43
N LYS A 19 -8.64 23.68 -18.77
CA LYS A 19 -9.26 24.99 -18.87
C LYS A 19 -8.70 25.66 -20.11
N ILE A 20 -9.57 25.89 -21.09
CA ILE A 20 -9.22 26.54 -22.34
C ILE A 20 -8.84 28.01 -22.07
N GLY A 21 -7.68 28.38 -22.58
CA GLY A 21 -7.18 29.74 -22.70
C GLY A 21 -7.24 30.17 -24.16
N ASN A 22 -6.12 30.08 -24.88
CA ASN A 22 -5.99 30.37 -26.31
C ASN A 22 -6.41 29.19 -27.20
N GLY A 23 -6.40 27.96 -26.66
CA GLY A 23 -6.77 26.73 -27.37
C GLY A 23 -5.67 26.13 -28.23
N ASP A 24 -4.44 26.67 -28.21
CA ASP A 24 -3.33 26.25 -29.08
C ASP A 24 -2.71 24.92 -28.62
N ASP A 25 -2.77 24.63 -27.31
CA ASP A 25 -2.13 23.46 -26.69
C ASP A 25 -3.12 22.32 -26.38
N THR A 26 -4.38 22.48 -26.80
CA THR A 26 -5.47 21.54 -26.50
C THR A 26 -6.00 20.91 -27.78
N PHE A 27 -5.88 19.59 -27.91
CA PHE A 27 -6.49 18.86 -29.02
C PHE A 27 -8.01 18.78 -28.87
N PHE A 28 -8.73 19.20 -29.90
CA PHE A 28 -10.19 19.29 -29.89
C PHE A 28 -10.84 17.96 -29.52
N CYS A 29 -10.40 16.86 -30.13
CA CYS A 29 -11.00 15.54 -29.93
C CYS A 29 -10.42 14.74 -28.75
N TRP A 30 -9.13 14.92 -28.43
CA TRP A 30 -8.40 14.04 -27.52
C TRP A 30 -8.34 14.51 -26.08
N ASP A 31 -8.42 15.82 -25.84
CA ASP A 31 -8.22 16.37 -24.52
C ASP A 31 -9.53 16.56 -23.74
N PRO A 32 -9.50 16.51 -22.40
CA PRO A 32 -10.69 16.55 -21.55
C PRO A 32 -11.05 18.00 -21.20
N TRP A 33 -11.35 18.82 -22.19
CA TRP A 33 -11.68 20.24 -22.00
C TRP A 33 -13.18 20.52 -21.97
N THR A 34 -14.02 19.49 -22.17
CA THR A 34 -15.49 19.59 -22.11
C THR A 34 -16.05 18.81 -20.91
N PRO A 35 -17.29 19.06 -20.46
CA PRO A 35 -17.93 18.27 -19.41
C PRO A 35 -18.18 16.82 -19.82
N PHE A 36 -18.14 16.53 -21.13
CA PHE A 36 -18.32 15.19 -21.70
C PHE A 36 -17.03 14.36 -21.70
N GLY A 37 -15.91 14.92 -21.23
CA GLY A 37 -14.58 14.34 -21.36
C GLY A 37 -14.02 14.51 -22.78
N PRO A 38 -13.13 13.62 -23.24
CA PRO A 38 -12.62 13.65 -24.60
C PRO A 38 -13.71 13.33 -25.60
N LEU A 39 -13.82 14.17 -26.62
CA LEU A 39 -14.87 14.03 -27.62
C LEU A 39 -14.72 12.74 -28.43
N ILE A 40 -13.49 12.23 -28.59
CA ILE A 40 -13.23 10.91 -29.21
C ILE A 40 -13.89 9.76 -28.44
N HIS A 41 -14.03 9.87 -27.12
CA HIS A 41 -14.74 8.87 -26.31
C HIS A 41 -16.25 9.13 -26.29
N TYR A 42 -16.67 10.39 -26.29
CA TYR A 42 -18.09 10.77 -26.27
C TYR A 42 -18.83 10.43 -27.58
N PHE A 43 -18.20 10.67 -28.74
CA PHE A 43 -18.74 10.34 -30.06
C PHE A 43 -18.28 8.97 -30.60
N GLY A 44 -17.25 8.37 -30.01
CA GLY A 44 -16.62 7.15 -30.51
C GLY A 44 -15.63 7.43 -31.66
N THR A 45 -15.11 6.36 -32.26
CA THR A 45 -14.04 6.42 -33.29
C THR A 45 -14.41 7.23 -34.53
N ASN A 46 -15.70 7.31 -34.87
CA ASN A 46 -16.20 8.08 -36.01
C ASN A 46 -16.47 9.56 -35.68
N GLY A 47 -16.28 9.98 -34.43
CA GLY A 47 -16.57 11.33 -33.94
C GLY A 47 -15.93 12.46 -34.75
N PRO A 48 -14.61 12.42 -35.03
CA PRO A 48 -13.95 13.45 -35.84
C PRO A 48 -14.59 13.61 -37.22
N THR A 49 -14.89 12.51 -37.90
CA THR A 49 -15.58 12.51 -39.19
C THR A 49 -16.99 13.09 -39.10
N LEU A 50 -17.75 12.73 -38.05
CA LEU A 50 -19.10 13.26 -37.82
C LEU A 50 -19.10 14.77 -37.53
N LEU A 51 -18.05 15.27 -36.87
CA LEU A 51 -17.88 16.68 -36.54
C LEU A 51 -17.29 17.49 -37.72
N GLY A 52 -16.69 16.81 -38.71
CA GLY A 52 -15.94 17.46 -39.78
C GLY A 52 -14.62 18.07 -39.29
N ILE A 53 -14.05 17.54 -38.21
CA ILE A 53 -12.88 18.09 -37.52
C ILE A 53 -11.70 17.13 -37.68
N PRO A 54 -10.52 17.58 -38.15
CA PRO A 54 -9.34 16.74 -38.24
C PRO A 54 -8.94 16.14 -36.89
N LEU A 55 -8.48 14.88 -36.88
CA LEU A 55 -8.23 14.13 -35.64
C LEU A 55 -7.25 14.82 -34.66
N PHE A 56 -6.30 15.58 -35.19
CA PHE A 56 -5.27 16.28 -34.43
C PHE A 56 -5.40 17.80 -34.49
N SER A 57 -6.57 18.33 -34.86
CA SER A 57 -6.80 19.77 -34.77
C SER A 57 -6.87 20.20 -33.30
N THR A 58 -6.36 21.39 -33.02
CA THR A 58 -6.47 22.04 -31.73
C THR A 58 -7.84 22.70 -31.56
N VAL A 59 -8.13 23.18 -30.36
CA VAL A 59 -9.29 24.01 -30.09
C VAL A 59 -9.20 25.32 -30.87
N LYS A 60 -8.00 25.92 -30.95
CA LYS A 60 -7.76 27.13 -31.72
C LYS A 60 -8.15 26.97 -33.19
N ASP A 61 -7.77 25.86 -33.81
CA ASP A 61 -8.03 25.60 -35.23
C ASP A 61 -9.53 25.63 -35.58
N GLN A 62 -10.40 25.40 -34.59
CA GLN A 62 -11.85 25.40 -34.73
C GLN A 62 -12.49 26.73 -34.32
N THR A 63 -11.68 27.80 -34.20
CA THR A 63 -12.13 29.14 -33.84
C THR A 63 -11.60 30.20 -34.78
N THR A 64 -12.40 31.24 -34.99
CA THR A 64 -12.11 32.42 -35.81
C THR A 64 -12.42 33.67 -35.01
N SER A 65 -12.12 34.86 -35.56
CA SER A 65 -12.46 36.14 -34.93
C SER A 65 -13.96 36.36 -34.75
N THR A 66 -14.80 35.65 -35.52
CA THR A 66 -16.27 35.76 -35.48
C THR A 66 -16.94 34.63 -34.70
N GLY A 67 -16.18 33.66 -34.20
CA GLY A 67 -16.71 32.54 -33.40
C GLY A 67 -16.16 31.18 -33.82
N TRP A 68 -16.89 30.12 -33.45
CA TRP A 68 -16.50 28.74 -33.71
C TRP A 68 -16.79 28.33 -35.16
N ASN A 69 -15.81 27.68 -35.81
CA ASN A 69 -15.96 27.11 -37.15
C ASN A 69 -16.41 25.66 -37.05
N LEU A 70 -17.72 25.44 -36.88
CA LEU A 70 -18.31 24.11 -36.67
C LEU A 70 -19.40 23.85 -37.72
N SER A 71 -19.46 22.60 -38.20
CA SER A 71 -20.56 22.17 -39.08
C SER A 71 -21.91 22.22 -38.34
N PRO A 72 -23.05 22.38 -39.03
CA PRO A 72 -24.37 22.30 -38.39
C PRO A 72 -24.57 20.98 -37.64
N ALA A 73 -25.17 21.03 -36.45
CA ALA A 73 -25.43 19.84 -35.64
C ALA A 73 -26.41 18.90 -36.35
N ARG A 74 -26.07 17.62 -36.43
CA ARG A 74 -26.89 16.55 -37.03
C ARG A 74 -27.29 15.47 -36.03
N SER A 75 -27.01 15.69 -34.74
CA SER A 75 -27.33 14.78 -33.65
C SER A 75 -27.47 15.53 -32.34
N GLU A 76 -28.23 14.96 -31.41
CA GLU A 76 -28.42 15.53 -30.06
C GLU A 76 -27.08 15.73 -29.32
N LYS A 77 -26.16 14.76 -29.44
CA LYS A 77 -24.81 14.87 -28.87
C LYS A 77 -24.03 16.09 -29.39
N GLN A 78 -24.16 16.40 -30.68
CA GLN A 78 -23.54 17.60 -31.27
C GLN A 78 -24.23 18.87 -30.77
N THR A 79 -25.56 18.88 -30.67
CA THR A 79 -26.30 20.02 -30.11
C THR A 79 -25.86 20.33 -28.68
N LEU A 80 -25.72 19.33 -27.82
CA LEU A 80 -25.24 19.49 -26.45
C LEU A 80 -23.80 20.00 -26.39
N LEU A 81 -22.93 19.47 -27.25
CA LEU A 81 -21.56 19.96 -27.38
C LEU A 81 -21.54 21.44 -27.78
N TYR A 82 -22.29 21.82 -28.81
CA TYR A 82 -22.26 23.18 -29.34
C TYR A 82 -22.85 24.17 -28.35
N ALA A 83 -23.95 23.83 -27.69
CA ALA A 83 -24.49 24.64 -26.61
C ALA A 83 -23.43 24.94 -25.53
N TYR A 84 -22.65 23.94 -25.12
CA TYR A 84 -21.56 24.14 -24.17
C TYR A 84 -20.41 24.98 -24.77
N ILE A 85 -19.92 24.64 -25.96
CA ILE A 85 -18.80 25.31 -26.61
C ILE A 85 -19.09 26.81 -26.82
N THR A 86 -20.32 27.17 -27.17
CA THR A 86 -20.72 28.58 -27.34
C THR A 86 -20.67 29.42 -26.06
N THR A 87 -20.58 28.79 -24.89
CA THR A 87 -20.37 29.50 -23.60
C THR A 87 -18.89 29.81 -23.32
N ILE A 88 -17.96 29.26 -24.11
CA ILE A 88 -16.52 29.42 -23.88
C ILE A 88 -16.04 30.64 -24.64
N ASN A 89 -15.41 31.56 -23.90
CA ASN A 89 -14.69 32.70 -24.46
C ASN A 89 -13.18 32.42 -24.41
N LEU A 90 -12.53 32.42 -25.58
CA LEU A 90 -11.08 32.28 -25.66
C LEU A 90 -10.39 33.52 -25.07
N SER A 91 -9.24 33.31 -24.45
CA SER A 91 -8.39 34.36 -23.90
C SER A 91 -7.01 34.33 -24.57
N LEU A 92 -6.19 35.35 -24.30
CA LEU A 92 -4.79 35.38 -24.74
C LEU A 92 -3.86 34.52 -23.86
N SER A 93 -4.37 33.93 -22.78
CA SER A 93 -3.57 33.11 -21.88
C SER A 93 -3.47 31.67 -22.37
N SER A 94 -2.37 30.98 -22.05
CA SER A 94 -2.20 29.56 -22.40
C SER A 94 -3.22 28.67 -21.71
N ASP A 95 -3.53 27.54 -22.35
CA ASP A 95 -4.37 26.48 -21.79
C ASP A 95 -3.80 25.92 -20.48
N LYS A 96 -4.67 25.54 -19.54
CA LYS A 96 -4.25 25.06 -18.21
C LYS A 96 -4.85 23.71 -17.87
N ALA A 97 -3.98 22.71 -17.73
CA ALA A 97 -4.33 21.43 -17.14
C ALA A 97 -4.63 21.60 -15.64
N VAL A 98 -5.85 21.24 -15.24
CA VAL A 98 -6.31 21.27 -13.85
C VAL A 98 -6.77 19.90 -13.40
N TRP A 99 -6.57 19.63 -12.11
CA TRP A 99 -7.12 18.44 -11.48
C TRP A 99 -8.44 18.78 -10.82
N MET A 100 -9.49 18.00 -11.09
CA MET A 100 -10.79 18.14 -10.46
C MET A 100 -11.19 16.86 -9.75
N ILE A 101 -11.66 17.03 -8.52
CA ILE A 101 -12.16 15.96 -7.66
C ILE A 101 -13.48 16.43 -7.10
N ASP A 102 -14.54 15.63 -7.27
CA ASP A 102 -15.92 15.99 -6.87
C ASP A 102 -16.31 17.41 -7.34
N GLU A 103 -16.05 17.72 -8.61
CA GLU A 103 -16.34 19.03 -9.22
C GLU A 103 -15.53 20.24 -8.67
N VAL A 104 -14.63 20.01 -7.72
CA VAL A 104 -13.77 21.07 -7.16
C VAL A 104 -12.39 21.07 -7.83
N THR A 105 -12.01 22.23 -8.39
CA THR A 105 -10.66 22.47 -8.92
C THR A 105 -9.64 22.44 -7.78
N GLN A 106 -8.66 21.55 -7.90
CA GLN A 106 -7.55 21.43 -6.97
C GLN A 106 -6.46 22.45 -7.32
N ARG A 107 -5.84 23.06 -6.29
CA ARG A 107 -4.75 24.04 -6.47
C ARG A 107 -3.47 23.40 -7.01
N SER A 108 -3.23 22.14 -6.69
CA SER A 108 -2.08 21.38 -7.13
C SER A 108 -2.41 19.89 -7.24
N PHE A 109 -1.62 19.17 -8.05
CA PHE A 109 -1.78 17.73 -8.17
C PHE A 109 -1.33 17.02 -6.90
N CYS A 110 -2.23 16.26 -6.28
CA CYS A 110 -1.93 15.39 -5.16
C CYS A 110 -2.27 13.93 -5.52
N SER A 111 -1.24 13.13 -5.78
CA SER A 111 -1.41 11.70 -6.10
C SER A 111 -2.18 10.92 -5.04
N ARG A 112 -2.10 11.33 -3.76
CA ARG A 112 -2.87 10.72 -2.67
C ARG A 112 -4.38 10.95 -2.82
N ASN A 113 -4.79 12.15 -3.21
CA ASN A 113 -6.20 12.50 -3.32
C ASN A 113 -6.85 11.71 -4.47
N VAL A 114 -6.20 11.71 -5.64
CA VAL A 114 -6.65 10.93 -6.81
C VAL A 114 -6.68 9.44 -6.50
N TRP A 115 -5.64 8.90 -5.85
CA TRP A 115 -5.61 7.49 -5.43
C TRP A 115 -6.77 7.13 -4.50
N ASN A 116 -7.08 8.00 -3.54
CA ASN A 116 -8.17 7.78 -2.59
C ASN A 116 -9.55 7.77 -3.25
N LYS A 117 -9.71 8.44 -4.39
CA LYS A 117 -10.94 8.44 -5.18
C LYS A 117 -11.06 7.25 -6.12
N ILE A 118 -9.94 6.77 -6.65
CA ILE A 118 -9.92 5.61 -7.55
C ILE A 118 -10.06 4.30 -6.77
N ARG A 119 -9.47 4.22 -5.57
CA ARG A 119 -9.49 2.98 -4.78
C ARG A 119 -10.86 2.74 -4.17
N ASP A 120 -11.23 1.47 -4.05
CA ASP A 120 -12.29 1.05 -3.16
C ASP A 120 -11.74 0.96 -1.72
N PRO A 121 -12.14 1.85 -0.79
CA PRO A 121 -11.65 1.81 0.58
C PRO A 121 -12.20 0.58 1.29
N LYS A 122 -11.32 -0.25 1.85
CA LYS A 122 -11.71 -1.35 2.72
C LYS A 122 -11.67 -0.91 4.19
N PRO A 123 -12.47 -1.54 5.08
CA PRO A 123 -12.40 -1.29 6.52
C PRO A 123 -10.98 -1.42 7.06
N LEU A 124 -10.65 -0.57 8.03
CA LEU A 124 -9.38 -0.67 8.73
C LEU A 124 -9.37 -1.94 9.58
N VAL A 125 -8.35 -2.76 9.39
CA VAL A 125 -8.12 -3.95 10.19
C VAL A 125 -7.32 -3.59 11.45
N PRO A 126 -7.68 -4.13 12.62
CA PRO A 126 -7.06 -3.73 13.90
C PRO A 126 -5.56 -4.04 13.94
N TRP A 127 -5.14 -5.11 13.27
CA TRP A 127 -3.73 -5.51 13.20
C TRP A 127 -2.86 -4.66 12.25
N TYR A 128 -3.42 -3.70 11.50
CA TYR A 128 -2.68 -2.95 10.49
C TYR A 128 -1.43 -2.28 11.06
N GLN A 129 -1.55 -1.65 12.23
CA GLN A 129 -0.43 -0.95 12.86
C GLN A 129 0.62 -1.92 13.40
N LEU A 130 0.22 -3.12 13.83
CA LEU A 130 1.14 -4.15 14.28
C LEU A 130 2.04 -4.64 13.14
N VAL A 131 1.51 -4.78 11.92
CA VAL A 131 2.26 -5.26 10.76
C VAL A 131 3.02 -4.13 10.05
N TRP A 132 2.37 -2.99 9.84
CA TRP A 132 2.87 -1.96 8.94
C TRP A 132 3.43 -0.73 9.67
N HIS A 133 4.13 -0.95 10.79
CA HIS A 133 4.84 0.08 11.56
C HIS A 133 6.14 0.56 10.89
N LYS A 134 6.67 1.72 11.29
CA LYS A 134 7.83 2.37 10.64
C LYS A 134 9.15 1.64 10.86
N ALA A 135 9.30 0.93 11.98
CA ALA A 135 10.53 0.22 12.32
C ALA A 135 10.66 -1.16 11.67
N ARG A 136 9.65 -1.63 10.93
CA ARG A 136 9.61 -2.97 10.36
C ARG A 136 10.75 -3.27 9.38
N ILE A 137 11.14 -4.54 9.31
CA ILE A 137 11.95 -5.12 8.23
C ILE A 137 10.96 -5.71 7.21
N PRO A 138 11.01 -5.35 5.91
CA PRO A 138 9.99 -5.76 4.92
C PRO A 138 9.72 -7.27 4.87
N LYS A 139 10.77 -8.10 4.88
CA LYS A 139 10.62 -9.57 4.88
C LYS A 139 9.96 -10.12 6.16
N HIS A 140 10.23 -9.52 7.32
CA HIS A 140 9.60 -9.92 8.58
C HIS A 140 8.13 -9.51 8.59
N ALA A 141 7.83 -8.27 8.21
CA ALA A 141 6.45 -7.77 8.13
C ALA A 141 5.57 -8.60 7.19
N PHE A 142 6.12 -9.04 6.05
CA PHE A 142 5.41 -9.93 5.14
C PHE A 142 5.11 -11.30 5.77
N THR A 143 6.09 -11.87 6.49
CA THR A 143 5.91 -13.15 7.21
C THR A 143 4.86 -13.02 8.31
N VAL A 144 4.95 -11.98 9.13
CA VAL A 144 3.96 -11.67 10.19
C VAL A 144 2.57 -11.48 9.61
N TRP A 145 2.44 -10.75 8.49
CA TRP A 145 1.17 -10.54 7.82
C TRP A 145 0.50 -11.88 7.44
N LEU A 146 1.27 -12.82 6.90
CA LEU A 146 0.75 -14.15 6.57
C LEU A 146 0.32 -14.94 7.82
N PHE A 147 1.07 -14.85 8.93
CA PHE A 147 0.67 -15.48 10.19
C PHE A 147 -0.56 -14.85 10.84
N ILE A 148 -0.73 -13.53 10.75
CA ILE A 148 -1.97 -12.84 11.18
C ILE A 148 -3.16 -13.36 10.38
N LEU A 149 -3.01 -13.55 9.08
CA LEU A 149 -4.06 -14.13 8.24
C LEU A 149 -4.21 -15.66 8.41
N ASN A 150 -3.35 -16.28 9.23
CA ASN A 150 -3.21 -17.72 9.37
C ASN A 150 -3.06 -18.43 8.02
N ARG A 151 -2.08 -17.99 7.20
CA ARG A 151 -1.86 -18.47 5.82
C ARG A 151 -0.51 -19.12 5.58
N ASN A 152 0.32 -19.30 6.61
CA ASN A 152 1.59 -20.03 6.50
C ASN A 152 1.36 -21.56 6.46
N PRO A 153 2.29 -22.33 5.87
CA PRO A 153 2.22 -23.79 5.82
C PRO A 153 2.76 -24.46 7.10
N THR A 154 2.11 -24.21 8.24
CA THR A 154 2.33 -25.01 9.46
C THR A 154 1.89 -26.47 9.25
N LEU A 155 2.42 -27.43 10.01
CA LEU A 155 2.17 -28.86 9.75
C LEU A 155 0.67 -29.20 9.88
N ASP A 156 -0.04 -28.62 10.86
CA ASP A 156 -1.50 -28.77 10.97
C ASP A 156 -2.24 -28.36 9.68
N ARG A 157 -1.75 -27.34 8.98
CA ARG A 157 -2.32 -26.84 7.73
C ARG A 157 -1.92 -27.69 6.53
N LEU A 158 -0.67 -28.16 6.48
CA LEU A 158 -0.22 -29.09 5.44
C LEU A 158 -1.05 -30.37 5.45
N VAL A 159 -1.33 -30.93 6.63
CA VAL A 159 -2.22 -32.10 6.76
C VAL A 159 -3.63 -31.77 6.26
N ARG A 160 -4.19 -30.60 6.59
CA ARG A 160 -5.50 -30.17 6.06
C ARG A 160 -5.51 -29.98 4.55
N TRP A 161 -4.36 -29.75 3.93
CA TRP A 161 -4.22 -29.69 2.46
C TRP A 161 -4.02 -31.08 1.82
N GLY A 162 -4.04 -32.15 2.62
CA GLY A 162 -3.87 -33.52 2.13
C GLY A 162 -2.40 -33.95 1.99
N CYS A 163 -1.45 -33.21 2.56
CA CYS A 163 -0.07 -33.66 2.61
C CYS A 163 0.12 -34.73 3.69
N ASP A 164 0.80 -35.81 3.34
CA ASP A 164 1.22 -36.85 4.29
C ASP A 164 2.49 -36.39 5.02
N VAL A 165 2.30 -35.72 6.17
CA VAL A 165 3.38 -35.21 7.01
C VAL A 165 3.07 -35.49 8.48
N GLU A 166 4.12 -35.81 9.25
CA GLU A 166 4.00 -35.90 10.70
C GLU A 166 3.68 -34.51 11.27
N LYS A 167 2.74 -34.43 12.21
CA LYS A 167 2.30 -33.16 12.80
C LYS A 167 3.19 -32.66 13.92
N THR A 168 4.07 -33.51 14.45
CA THR A 168 4.94 -33.20 15.59
C THR A 168 5.80 -31.97 15.30
N CYS A 169 5.81 -31.03 16.24
CA CYS A 169 6.54 -29.77 16.13
C CYS A 169 8.04 -30.01 15.95
N LEU A 170 8.60 -29.51 14.85
CA LEU A 170 10.01 -29.67 14.55
C LEU A 170 10.95 -28.93 15.51
N LEU A 171 10.42 -28.01 16.34
CA LEU A 171 11.23 -27.23 17.27
C LEU A 171 11.43 -27.96 18.61
N CYS A 172 10.37 -28.41 19.26
CA CYS A 172 10.45 -29.14 20.54
C CYS A 172 10.39 -30.67 20.38
N GLY A 173 9.73 -31.19 19.35
CA GLY A 173 9.53 -32.63 19.17
C GLY A 173 8.49 -33.26 20.10
N GLU A 174 7.69 -32.45 20.82
CA GLU A 174 6.83 -32.94 21.91
C GLU A 174 5.32 -32.89 21.58
N GLU A 175 4.87 -31.86 20.85
CA GLU A 175 3.44 -31.55 20.64
C GLU A 175 3.15 -31.30 19.16
N GLU A 176 1.88 -31.31 18.75
CA GLU A 176 1.50 -30.98 17.36
C GLU A 176 1.79 -29.51 17.00
N GLU A 177 2.36 -29.27 15.80
CA GLU A 177 2.65 -27.94 15.31
C GLU A 177 1.37 -27.23 14.85
N SER A 178 1.00 -26.19 15.61
CA SER A 178 0.06 -25.16 15.20
C SER A 178 0.73 -23.78 15.26
N ARG A 179 0.08 -22.74 14.72
CA ARG A 179 0.57 -21.35 14.86
C ARG A 179 0.81 -20.96 16.32
N ASP A 180 -0.12 -21.29 17.19
CA ASP A 180 -0.07 -20.94 18.61
C ASP A 180 1.02 -21.71 19.33
N HIS A 181 1.12 -23.01 19.06
CA HIS A 181 2.21 -23.83 19.58
C HIS A 181 3.57 -23.30 19.12
N LEU A 182 3.74 -23.12 17.81
CA LEU A 182 5.01 -22.73 17.19
C LEU A 182 5.61 -21.45 17.77
N PHE A 183 4.80 -20.44 18.13
CA PHE A 183 5.32 -19.15 18.60
C PHE A 183 5.22 -18.92 20.11
N PHE A 184 4.27 -19.56 20.80
CA PHE A 184 3.95 -19.17 22.18
C PHE A 184 3.87 -20.32 23.18
N GLN A 185 3.64 -21.57 22.75
CA GLN A 185 3.53 -22.71 23.67
C GLN A 185 4.72 -23.67 23.57
N CYS A 186 5.41 -23.71 22.43
CA CYS A 186 6.60 -24.52 22.22
C CYS A 186 7.73 -24.06 23.16
N SER A 187 8.25 -24.98 23.97
CA SER A 187 9.33 -24.74 24.94
C SER A 187 10.55 -24.05 24.30
N TYR A 188 10.88 -24.42 23.06
CA TYR A 188 11.97 -23.83 22.28
C TYR A 188 11.75 -22.33 21.97
N SER A 189 10.59 -21.96 21.43
CA SER A 189 10.32 -20.59 20.95
C SER A 189 9.75 -19.67 22.03
N ALA A 190 8.98 -20.20 22.98
CA ALA A 190 8.41 -19.45 24.09
C ALA A 190 9.51 -18.84 24.96
N GLY A 191 10.62 -19.56 25.20
CA GLY A 191 11.78 -19.03 25.91
C GLY A 191 12.43 -17.84 25.19
N ILE A 192 12.57 -17.92 23.86
CA ILE A 192 13.11 -16.84 23.04
C ILE A 192 12.22 -15.60 23.16
N TRP A 193 10.91 -15.76 22.96
CA TRP A 193 9.97 -14.65 23.04
C TRP A 193 9.97 -13.98 24.43
N LYS A 194 9.91 -14.77 25.50
CA LYS A 194 9.95 -14.26 26.89
C LYS A 194 11.22 -13.46 27.17
N ASN A 195 12.38 -13.98 26.80
CA ASN A 195 13.66 -13.30 27.04
C ASN A 195 13.78 -11.99 26.26
N ILE A 196 13.28 -11.96 25.01
CA ILE A 196 13.28 -10.74 24.18
C ILE A 196 12.31 -9.69 24.73
N VAL A 197 11.13 -10.08 25.20
CA VAL A 197 10.16 -9.14 25.80
C VAL A 197 10.69 -8.56 27.11
N ALA A 198 11.36 -9.38 27.94
CA ALA A 198 11.91 -8.97 29.23
C ALA A 198 12.96 -7.85 29.13
N ILE A 199 13.61 -7.70 27.98
CA ILE A 199 14.51 -6.56 27.69
C ILE A 199 13.74 -5.24 27.62
N LEU A 200 12.52 -5.26 27.08
CA LEU A 200 11.78 -4.06 26.71
C LEU A 200 10.75 -3.63 27.76
N THR A 201 10.22 -4.58 28.51
CA THR A 201 9.13 -4.33 29.46
C THR A 201 9.08 -5.38 30.56
N PRO A 202 8.71 -5.01 31.80
CA PRO A 202 8.48 -5.97 32.88
C PRO A 202 7.18 -6.76 32.73
N LEU A 203 6.37 -6.44 31.72
CA LEU A 203 5.08 -7.10 31.48
C LEU A 203 5.27 -8.55 31.03
N VAL A 204 4.41 -9.42 31.52
CA VAL A 204 4.37 -10.82 31.09
C VAL A 204 3.63 -10.93 29.77
N ALA A 205 4.32 -11.42 28.73
CA ALA A 205 3.70 -11.66 27.45
C ALA A 205 2.72 -12.86 27.52
N PRO A 206 1.54 -12.77 26.87
CA PRO A 206 0.62 -13.90 26.76
C PRO A 206 1.22 -15.11 26.01
N SER A 207 0.66 -16.29 26.26
CA SER A 207 1.08 -17.56 25.65
C SER A 207 0.19 -18.04 24.49
N HIS A 208 -0.70 -17.17 23.98
CA HIS A 208 -1.63 -17.46 22.90
C HIS A 208 -1.61 -16.36 21.85
N TRP A 209 -1.93 -16.71 20.60
CA TRP A 209 -1.83 -15.78 19.50
C TRP A 209 -2.79 -14.60 19.64
N GLU A 210 -4.09 -14.86 19.74
CA GLU A 210 -5.12 -13.82 19.86
C GLU A 210 -4.87 -12.92 21.09
N SER A 211 -4.53 -13.50 22.25
CA SER A 211 -4.20 -12.74 23.46
C SER A 211 -2.97 -11.84 23.26
N THR A 212 -1.95 -12.31 22.52
CA THR A 212 -0.76 -11.51 22.19
C THR A 212 -1.11 -10.34 21.27
N ILE A 213 -1.97 -10.56 20.27
CA ILE A 213 -2.43 -9.48 19.39
C ILE A 213 -3.22 -8.41 20.17
N ILE A 214 -4.07 -8.82 21.11
CA ILE A 214 -4.80 -7.89 21.97
C ILE A 214 -3.82 -7.11 22.85
N TRP A 215 -2.91 -7.83 23.53
CA TRP A 215 -1.90 -7.23 24.40
C TRP A 215 -1.01 -6.23 23.66
N LEU A 216 -0.54 -6.55 22.45
CA LEU A 216 0.24 -5.64 21.63
C LEU A 216 -0.55 -4.39 21.23
N ASN A 217 -1.86 -4.49 21.00
CA ASN A 217 -2.67 -3.30 20.70
C ASN A 217 -2.96 -2.44 21.94
N SER A 218 -2.99 -3.05 23.13
CA SER A 218 -3.28 -2.37 24.41
C SER A 218 -2.03 -1.98 25.20
N ALA A 219 -0.83 -2.25 24.67
CA ALA A 219 0.43 -2.01 25.38
C ALA A 219 0.66 -0.50 25.57
N SER A 220 0.47 -0.02 26.80
CA SER A 220 0.76 1.35 27.21
C SER A 220 2.26 1.54 27.46
N LEU A 221 3.02 1.69 26.38
CA LEU A 221 4.47 1.91 26.41
C LEU A 221 4.85 3.25 25.80
N SER A 222 6.08 3.71 26.07
CA SER A 222 6.64 4.85 25.33
C SER A 222 6.63 4.56 23.83
N LYS A 223 6.54 5.59 22.99
CA LYS A 223 6.47 5.44 21.53
C LYS A 223 7.61 4.57 20.96
N ASP A 224 8.83 4.74 21.45
CA ASP A 224 9.98 4.00 20.93
C ASP A 224 10.09 2.60 21.53
N THR A 225 9.77 2.41 22.82
CA THR A 225 9.66 1.07 23.43
C THR A 225 8.56 0.24 22.75
N PHE A 226 7.43 0.87 22.41
CA PHE A 226 6.36 0.22 21.66
C PHE A 226 6.82 -0.20 20.26
N LEU A 227 7.54 0.68 19.54
CA LEU A 227 8.13 0.34 18.25
C LEU A 227 9.17 -0.78 18.35
N ALA A 228 9.99 -0.79 19.41
CA ALA A 228 10.94 -1.86 19.71
C ALA A 228 10.20 -3.18 19.95
N LEU A 229 9.10 -3.18 20.72
CA LEU A 229 8.30 -4.37 20.98
C LEU A 229 7.72 -4.97 19.70
N LEU A 230 7.16 -4.15 18.81
CA LEU A 230 6.68 -4.61 17.50
C LEU A 230 7.82 -5.17 16.64
N GLN A 231 8.99 -4.55 16.68
CA GLN A 231 10.17 -5.01 15.96
C GLN A 231 10.66 -6.37 16.48
N ALA A 232 10.70 -6.54 17.80
CA ALA A 232 11.01 -7.81 18.47
C ALA A 232 10.02 -8.89 18.07
N TRP A 233 8.72 -8.59 18.15
CA TRP A 233 7.66 -9.54 17.77
C TRP A 233 7.80 -10.01 16.33
N HIS A 234 8.09 -9.09 15.40
CA HIS A 234 8.35 -9.40 13.99
C HIS A 234 9.59 -10.27 13.78
N ALA A 235 10.68 -9.93 14.46
CA ALA A 235 11.93 -10.66 14.36
C ALA A 235 11.81 -12.07 14.97
N CYS A 236 11.15 -12.23 16.12
CA CYS A 236 10.86 -13.53 16.71
C CYS A 236 10.06 -14.42 15.75
N ILE A 237 8.95 -13.92 15.20
CA ILE A 237 8.14 -14.69 14.25
C ILE A 237 8.98 -15.13 13.04
N TYR A 238 9.75 -14.21 12.47
CA TYR A 238 10.54 -14.50 11.28
C TYR A 238 11.67 -15.49 11.56
N GLU A 239 12.45 -15.29 12.62
CA GLU A 239 13.61 -16.14 12.93
C GLU A 239 13.18 -17.54 13.41
N VAL A 240 12.11 -17.64 14.21
CA VAL A 240 11.53 -18.94 14.59
C VAL A 240 10.98 -19.67 13.37
N TRP A 241 10.28 -18.98 12.47
CA TRP A 241 9.80 -19.58 11.22
C TRP A 241 10.95 -20.02 10.30
N SER A 242 12.01 -19.22 10.23
CA SER A 242 13.23 -19.53 9.48
C SER A 242 13.91 -20.79 10.04
N GLU A 243 14.06 -20.91 11.35
CA GLU A 243 14.63 -22.09 11.99
C GLU A 243 13.75 -23.33 11.81
N ARG A 244 12.43 -23.21 11.98
CA ARG A 244 11.50 -24.32 11.71
C ARG A 244 11.66 -24.82 10.28
N ASN A 245 11.71 -23.92 9.29
CA ASN A 245 11.89 -24.29 7.89
C ASN A 245 13.30 -24.85 7.60
N ARG A 246 14.33 -24.37 8.30
CA ARG A 246 15.68 -24.93 8.23
C ARG A 246 15.69 -26.39 8.66
N ARG A 247 14.99 -26.73 9.75
CA ARG A 247 14.83 -28.13 10.19
C ARG A 247 14.07 -28.96 9.17
N TYR A 248 12.93 -28.46 8.67
CA TYR A 248 12.11 -29.16 7.68
C TYR A 248 12.87 -29.46 6.39
N HIS A 249 13.56 -28.47 5.80
CA HIS A 249 14.15 -28.61 4.46
C HIS A 249 15.60 -29.10 4.46
N SER A 250 16.35 -28.88 5.53
CA SER A 250 17.79 -29.18 5.56
C SER A 250 18.21 -30.15 6.66
N GLY A 251 17.30 -30.50 7.58
CA GLY A 251 17.62 -31.35 8.75
C GLY A 251 18.58 -30.71 9.75
N LYS A 252 18.99 -29.45 9.55
CA LYS A 252 19.92 -28.75 10.44
C LYS A 252 19.16 -28.03 11.55
N THR A 253 19.67 -28.10 12.77
CA THR A 253 19.10 -27.44 13.96
C THR A 253 20.00 -26.31 14.47
N LEU A 254 19.41 -25.27 15.04
CA LEU A 254 20.09 -24.25 15.84
C LEU A 254 19.61 -24.35 17.29
N PRO A 255 20.47 -24.08 18.29
CA PRO A 255 20.02 -23.94 19.68
C PRO A 255 19.21 -22.65 19.85
N PRO A 256 18.29 -22.57 20.84
CA PRO A 256 17.46 -21.38 21.07
C PRO A 256 18.28 -20.10 21.24
N SER A 257 19.46 -20.19 21.86
CA SER A 257 20.38 -19.07 22.06
C SER A 257 20.89 -18.46 20.76
N SER A 258 21.02 -19.26 19.69
CA SER A 258 21.45 -18.75 18.37
C SER A 258 20.31 -18.01 17.68
N VAL A 259 19.09 -18.54 17.74
CA VAL A 259 17.89 -17.87 17.20
C VAL A 259 17.62 -16.58 17.97
N TYR A 260 17.74 -16.61 19.31
CA TYR A 260 17.68 -15.41 20.15
C TYR A 260 18.67 -14.32 19.72
N ARG A 261 19.93 -14.70 19.46
CA ARG A 261 20.94 -13.75 18.96
C ARG A 261 20.59 -13.20 17.57
N ASN A 262 20.03 -14.02 16.68
CA ASN A 262 19.56 -13.54 15.38
C ASN A 262 18.44 -12.51 15.52
N VAL A 263 17.51 -12.72 16.45
CA VAL A 263 16.44 -11.76 16.75
C VAL A 263 17.02 -10.43 17.23
N LEU A 264 17.93 -10.45 18.20
CA LEU A 264 18.61 -9.24 18.69
C LEU A 264 19.34 -8.53 17.56
N ASN A 265 20.17 -9.24 16.81
CA ASN A 265 20.92 -8.67 15.68
C ASN A 265 19.99 -8.03 14.64
N ALA A 266 18.88 -8.68 14.30
CA ALA A 266 17.89 -8.13 13.39
C ALA A 266 17.27 -6.83 13.94
N CYS A 267 17.00 -6.79 15.24
CA CYS A 267 16.45 -5.61 15.90
C CYS A 267 17.46 -4.45 15.95
N THR A 268 18.68 -4.71 16.45
CA THR A 268 19.76 -3.73 16.56
C THR A 268 20.14 -3.16 15.20
N ASN A 269 20.43 -4.01 14.20
CA ASN A 269 20.82 -3.57 12.85
C ASN A 269 19.75 -2.69 12.19
N ARG A 270 18.47 -3.02 12.40
CA ARG A 270 17.39 -2.22 11.84
C ARG A 270 17.19 -0.92 12.61
N ALA A 271 17.33 -0.90 13.92
CA ALA A 271 17.30 0.33 14.71
C ALA A 271 18.45 1.27 14.30
N GLN A 272 19.66 0.73 14.14
CA GLN A 272 20.83 1.48 13.68
C GLN A 272 20.62 2.06 12.27
N SER A 273 20.10 1.26 11.33
CA SER A 273 19.72 1.74 9.99
C SER A 273 18.71 2.88 10.04
N LEU A 274 17.75 2.86 10.96
CA LEU A 274 16.76 3.95 11.10
C LEU A 274 17.39 5.22 11.67
N VAL A 275 18.34 5.12 12.59
CA VAL A 275 19.09 6.25 13.13
C VAL A 275 19.91 6.94 12.03
N LEU A 276 20.56 6.17 11.16
CA LEU A 276 21.32 6.73 10.02
C LEU A 276 20.46 7.59 9.08
N HIS A 277 19.16 7.29 8.96
CA HIS A 277 18.24 8.08 8.15
C HIS A 277 17.52 9.20 8.94
N ASN A 278 17.41 9.06 10.26
CA ASN A 278 16.74 10.01 11.13
C ASN A 278 17.32 9.93 12.56
N PRO A 279 18.16 10.90 12.97
CA PRO A 279 18.77 10.93 14.30
C PRO A 279 17.79 10.89 15.48
N ASP A 280 16.54 11.33 15.30
CA ASP A 280 15.48 11.28 16.32
C ASP A 280 15.06 9.84 16.70
N ARG A 281 15.68 8.81 16.10
CA ARG A 281 15.45 7.39 16.40
C ARG A 281 16.49 6.82 17.38
N LEU A 282 17.38 7.64 17.93
CA LEU A 282 18.41 7.17 18.87
C LEU A 282 17.81 6.45 20.09
N SER A 283 16.67 6.93 20.60
CA SER A 283 15.90 6.30 21.67
C SER A 283 15.45 4.86 21.35
N LEU A 284 15.11 4.56 20.09
CA LEU A 284 14.77 3.21 19.64
C LEU A 284 16.01 2.30 19.64
N LEU A 285 17.17 2.82 19.23
CA LEU A 285 18.42 2.07 19.23
C LEU A 285 18.86 1.74 20.66
N ARG A 286 18.71 2.68 21.60
CA ARG A 286 19.00 2.47 23.03
C ARG A 286 18.20 1.34 23.67
N CYS A 287 17.03 0.97 23.12
CA CYS A 287 16.29 -0.21 23.57
C CYS A 287 17.05 -1.54 23.34
N TRP A 288 18.08 -1.53 22.47
CA TRP A 288 18.81 -2.72 22.05
C TRP A 288 20.30 -2.71 22.40
N GLU A 289 20.85 -1.58 22.85
CA GLU A 289 22.30 -1.42 23.13
C GLU A 289 22.72 -1.89 24.53
N SER A 290 21.77 -2.14 25.43
CA SER A 290 22.04 -2.40 26.86
C SER A 290 22.06 -3.88 27.27
N HIS A 291 21.99 -4.82 26.33
CA HIS A 291 21.70 -6.24 26.57
C HIS A 291 22.43 -7.19 25.61
#